data_AF-A0A3D0Y156-F1
#
_entry.id   AF-A0A3D0Y156-F1
#
_cell.length_a   1.000
_cell.length_b   1.000
_cell.length_c   1.000
_cell.angle_alpha   90.00
_cell.angle_beta   90.00
_cell.angle_gamma   90.00
#
_symmetry.space_group_name_H-M   'P 1'
#
loop_
_entity.id
_entity.type
_entity.pdbx_description
1 polymer ?
#
loop_
_entity_poly.entity_id
_entity_poly.type
_entity_poly.pdbx_seq_one_letter_code
_entity_poly.pdbx_strand_id
1 'polypeptide(L)'
;MKIETKYSIGDRVWVVYENQGEVSVYDTVIEEIAHNNKETYYFGKEAIDIHEPNMILYNDSDELYNKIIDLMNEIHEREKGADNIE
;
A
#
# COMPACT_ATOMS: atom_id res chain seq x y z
N MET A 1 -8.89 25.62 3.66
CA MET A 1 -9.13 24.26 4.19
C MET A 1 -7.77 23.65 4.46
N LYS A 2 -7.51 23.15 5.67
CA LYS A 2 -6.25 22.49 6.02
C LYS A 2 -6.44 21.00 5.72
N ILE A 3 -5.63 20.45 4.82
CA ILE A 3 -5.62 19.01 4.54
C ILE A 3 -4.68 18.40 5.57
N GLU A 4 -5.21 17.53 6.43
CA GLU A 4 -4.40 16.76 7.38
C GLU A 4 -4.21 15.36 6.79
N THR A 5 -2.98 15.06 6.39
CA THR A 5 -2.59 13.77 5.83
C THR A 5 -1.74 13.00 6.85
N LYS A 6 -1.84 11.67 6.86
CA LYS A 6 -0.96 10.81 7.69
C LYS A 6 0.50 10.90 7.21
N TYR A 7 0.71 11.19 5.93
CA TYR A 7 2.01 11.24 5.27
C TYR A 7 2.32 12.63 4.71
N SER A 8 3.60 12.97 4.60
CA SER A 8 4.11 14.24 4.09
C SER A 8 5.03 14.05 2.88
N ILE A 9 5.17 15.08 2.05
CA ILE A 9 6.19 15.12 1.00
C ILE A 9 7.57 14.96 1.67
N GLY A 10 8.39 14.07 1.13
CA GLY A 10 9.70 13.70 1.67
C GLY A 10 9.68 12.48 2.61
N ASP A 11 8.51 12.01 3.05
CA ASP A 11 8.44 10.77 3.82
C ASP A 11 8.82 9.58 2.92
N ARG A 12 9.66 8.70 3.47
CA ARG A 12 9.91 7.39 2.88
C ARG A 12 8.86 6.42 3.40
N VAL A 13 8.26 5.64 2.50
CA VAL A 13 7.20 4.69 2.80
C VAL A 13 7.47 3.36 2.12
N TRP A 14 6.97 2.28 2.72
CA TRP A 14 6.73 1.01 2.05
C TRP A 14 5.37 1.06 1.37
N VAL A 15 5.29 0.49 0.17
CA VAL A 15 4.04 0.24 -0.54
C VAL A 15 3.87 -1.27 -0.64
N VAL A 16 2.76 -1.77 -0.10
CA VAL A 16 2.46 -3.19 0.00
C VAL A 16 1.04 -3.44 -0.53
N TYR A 17 0.93 -4.26 -1.56
CA TYR A 17 -0.34 -4.56 -2.22
C TYR A 17 -0.29 -5.94 -2.87
N GLU A 18 -1.47 -6.48 -3.18
CA GLU A 18 -1.58 -7.68 -4.00
C GLU A 18 -1.48 -7.33 -5.48
N ASN A 19 -0.67 -8.10 -6.21
CA ASN A 19 -0.60 -8.08 -7.66
C ASN A 19 -0.70 -9.52 -8.19
N GLN A 20 -1.83 -9.85 -8.83
CA GLN A 20 -2.03 -11.15 -9.48
C GLN A 20 -1.80 -12.37 -8.57
N GLY A 21 -2.32 -12.33 -7.33
CA GLY A 21 -2.13 -13.40 -6.36
C GLY A 21 -0.77 -13.40 -5.66
N GLU A 22 0.10 -12.42 -5.92
CA GLU A 22 1.38 -12.27 -5.22
C GLU A 22 1.42 -10.98 -4.41
N VAL A 23 2.10 -11.01 -3.26
CA VAL A 23 2.35 -9.80 -2.47
C VAL A 23 3.51 -9.03 -3.09
N SER A 24 3.22 -7.83 -3.59
CA SER A 24 4.20 -6.91 -4.12
C SER A 24 4.59 -5.88 -3.05
N VAL A 25 5.90 -5.69 -2.88
CA VAL A 25 6.49 -4.78 -1.88
C VAL A 25 7.58 -3.94 -2.53
N TYR A 26 7.54 -2.63 -2.36
CA TYR A 26 8.62 -1.72 -2.73
C TYR A 26 8.63 -0.50 -1.80
N ASP A 27 9.76 0.22 -1.73
CA ASP A 27 9.82 1.51 -1.05
C ASP A 27 9.88 2.67 -2.04
N THR A 28 9.39 3.82 -1.60
CA THR A 28 9.52 5.09 -2.32
C THR A 28 9.54 6.27 -1.36
N VAL A 29 9.97 7.42 -1.86
CA VAL A 29 9.77 8.71 -1.22
C VAL A 29 8.54 9.36 -1.83
N ILE A 30 7.72 10.03 -1.01
CA ILE A 30 6.58 10.81 -1.48
C ILE A 30 7.12 12.12 -2.07
N GLU A 31 6.88 12.34 -3.36
CA GLU A 31 7.34 13.53 -4.09
C GLU A 31 6.20 14.52 -4.32
N GLU A 32 4.97 14.02 -4.46
CA GLU A 32 3.78 14.83 -4.68
C GLU A 32 2.57 14.26 -3.92
N ILE A 33 1.71 15.17 -3.44
CA ILE A 33 0.43 14.85 -2.83
C ILE A 33 -0.63 15.68 -3.56
N ALA A 34 -1.60 15.01 -4.18
CA ALA A 34 -2.76 15.65 -4.77
C ALA A 34 -4.00 15.36 -3.91
N HIS A 35 -4.91 16.32 -3.85
CA HIS A 35 -6.17 16.13 -3.13
C HIS A 35 -7.30 16.68 -3.99
N ASN A 36 -8.35 15.89 -4.16
CA ASN A 36 -9.61 16.34 -4.73
C ASN A 36 -10.70 16.33 -3.65
N ASN A 37 -11.94 16.68 -4.01
CA ASN A 37 -13.06 16.76 -3.05
C ASN A 37 -13.47 15.40 -2.42
N LYS A 38 -12.83 14.29 -2.79
CA LYS A 38 -13.18 12.93 -2.39
C LYS A 38 -12.03 12.17 -1.76
N GLU A 39 -10.81 12.34 -2.27
CA GLU A 39 -9.67 11.51 -1.88
C GLU A 39 -8.32 12.23 -2.03
N THR A 40 -7.32 11.68 -1.34
CA THR A 40 -5.92 12.11 -1.39
C THR A 40 -5.12 11.06 -2.16
N TYR A 41 -4.30 11.51 -3.09
CA TYR A 41 -3.40 10.70 -3.90
C TYR A 41 -1.96 11.03 -3.54
N TYR A 42 -1.13 10.00 -3.51
CA TYR A 42 0.29 10.11 -3.20
C TYR A 42 1.09 9.60 -4.37
N PHE A 43 2.12 10.35 -4.77
CA PHE A 43 2.97 10.00 -5.90
C PHE A 43 4.43 9.92 -5.46
N GLY A 44 5.08 8.84 -5.88
CA GLY A 44 6.52 8.67 -5.77
C GLY A 44 7.27 9.03 -7.06
N LYS A 45 8.55 8.68 -7.10
CA LYS A 45 9.50 9.01 -8.17
C LYS A 45 9.06 8.63 -9.59
N GLU A 46 8.19 7.62 -9.73
CA GLU A 46 7.69 7.15 -11.03
C GLU A 46 6.26 7.65 -11.34
N ALA A 47 5.74 8.62 -10.59
CA ALA A 47 4.37 9.13 -10.69
C ALA A 47 3.29 8.02 -10.66
N ILE A 48 3.61 6.90 -10.02
CA ILE A 48 2.66 5.82 -9.74
C ILE A 48 1.69 6.34 -8.69
N ASP A 49 0.39 6.18 -8.96
CA ASP A 49 -0.66 6.50 -7.99
C ASP A 49 -0.61 5.48 -6.83
N ILE A 50 -0.27 5.96 -5.64
CA ILE A 50 -0.14 5.14 -4.44
C ILE A 50 -1.37 5.35 -3.58
N HIS A 51 -2.14 4.27 -3.42
CA HIS A 51 -3.32 4.27 -2.57
C HIS A 51 -2.93 4.25 -1.09
N GLU A 52 -3.45 5.19 -0.29
CA GLU A 52 -3.02 5.40 1.11
C GLU A 52 -3.08 4.13 2.00
N PRO A 53 -4.13 3.29 1.95
CA PRO A 53 -4.16 2.00 2.65
C PRO A 53 -3.00 1.05 2.36
N ASN A 54 -2.31 1.21 1.23
CA ASN A 54 -1.17 0.38 0.85
C ASN A 54 0.16 0.95 1.36
N MET A 55 0.16 2.14 1.95
CA MET A 55 1.35 2.84 2.43
C MET A 55 1.59 2.55 3.90
N ILE A 56 2.86 2.36 4.26
CA ILE A 56 3.36 2.18 5.61
C ILE A 56 4.60 3.05 5.79
N LEU A 57 4.77 3.70 6.93
CA LEU A 57 6.00 4.49 7.18
C LEU A 57 7.23 3.59 7.14
N TYR A 58 8.31 4.05 6.51
CA TYR A 58 9.49 3.19 6.26
C TYR A 58 10.11 2.56 7.52
N ASN A 59 9.99 3.26 8.67
CA ASN A 59 10.51 2.80 9.95
C ASN A 59 9.55 1.91 10.74
N ASP A 60 8.33 1.66 10.26
CA ASP A 60 7.36 0.80 10.92
C ASP A 60 7.46 -0.63 10.38
N SER A 61 8.50 -1.35 10.83
CA SER A 61 8.76 -2.73 10.42
C SER A 61 7.67 -3.70 10.86
N ASP A 62 6.99 -3.40 11.96
CA ASP A 62 5.95 -4.26 12.52
C ASP A 62 4.67 -4.15 11.66
N GLU A 63 4.26 -2.93 11.32
CA GLU A 63 3.14 -2.70 10.38
C GLU A 63 3.44 -3.33 9.01
N LEU A 64 4.68 -3.18 8.52
CA LEU A 64 5.12 -3.80 7.26
C LEU A 64 4.97 -5.33 7.29
N TYR A 65 5.55 -5.97 8.32
CA TYR A 65 5.52 -7.42 8.45
C TYR A 65 4.07 -7.94 8.54
N ASN A 66 3.24 -7.30 9.39
CA ASN A 66 1.86 -7.72 9.57
C ASN A 66 1.06 -7.62 8.27
N LYS A 67 1.18 -6.52 7.52
CA LYS A 67 0.45 -6.34 6.26
C LYS A 67 0.86 -7.37 5.20
N ILE A 68 2.14 -7.75 5.14
CA ILE A 68 2.61 -8.82 4.24
C ILE A 68 1.95 -10.15 4.62
N ILE A 69 1.98 -10.51 5.90
CA ILE A 69 1.38 -11.77 6.39
C ILE A 69 -0.11 -11.81 6.13
N ASP A 70 -0.83 -10.72 6.39
CA ASP A 70 -2.27 -10.63 6.18
C ASP A 70 -2.61 -10.86 4.70
N LEU A 71 -1.93 -10.18 3.77
CA LEU A 71 -2.16 -10.37 2.33
C LEU A 71 -1.81 -11.79 1.87
N MET A 72 -0.70 -12.37 2.35
CA MET A 72 -0.34 -13.75 2.02
C MET A 72 -1.41 -14.75 2.49
N ASN A 73 -1.97 -14.55 3.69
CA ASN A 73 -3.05 -15.39 4.20
C ASN A 73 -4.33 -15.23 3.37
N GLU A 74 -4.70 -14.00 3.01
CA GLU A 74 -5.87 -13.74 2.15
C GLU A 74 -5.76 -14.40 0.78
N ILE A 75 -4.59 -14.31 0.15
CA ILE A 75 -4.29 -14.99 -1.12
C ILE A 75 -4.47 -16.51 -0.95
N HIS A 76 -3.80 -17.10 0.04
CA HIS A 76 -3.82 -18.55 0.27
C HIS A 76 -5.23 -19.09 0.53
N GLU A 77 -6.04 -18.39 1.31
CA GLU A 77 -7.42 -18.81 1.59
C GLU A 77 -8.32 -18.70 0.35
N ARG A 78 -8.10 -17.71 -0.53
CA ARG A 78 -8.83 -17.63 -1.80
C ARG A 78 -8.45 -18.75 -2.76
N GLU A 79 -7.18 -19.10 -2.84
CA GLU A 79 -6.70 -20.20 -3.70
C GLU A 79 -7.26 -21.55 -3.23
N LYS A 80 -7.22 -21.84 -1.92
CA LYS A 80 -7.89 -23.02 -1.35
C LYS A 80 -9.38 -23.06 -1.64
N GLY A 81 -10.05 -21.91 -1.61
CA GLY A 81 -11.48 -21.83 -1.91
C GLY A 81 -11.79 -22.17 -3.36
N ALA A 82 -10.90 -21.82 -4.30
CA ALA A 82 -11.04 -22.11 -5.72
C ALA A 82 -10.84 -23.60 -6.04
N ASP A 83 -9.86 -24.25 -5.42
CA ASP A 83 -9.57 -25.69 -5.62
C ASP A 83 -10.71 -26.62 -5.16
N ASN A 84 -11.63 -26.14 -4.31
CA ASN A 84 -12.76 -26.93 -3.82
C ASN A 84 -14.02 -26.82 -4.70
N ILE A 85 -13.95 -26.14 -5.85
CA ILE A 85 -15.08 -25.92 -6.77
C ILE A 85 -14.89 -26.67 -8.11
N GLU A 86 -13.73 -27.32 -8.35
CA GLU A 86 -13.49 -28.18 -9.53
C GLU A 86 -13.90 -29.65 -9.34
#